data_AF-A0A7C4IUF1-F1
#
_entry.id   AF-A0A7C4IUF1-F1
#
_cell.length_a   1.000
_cell.length_b   1.000
_cell.length_c   1.000
_cell.angle_alpha   90.00
_cell.angle_beta   90.00
_cell.angle_gamma   90.00
#
_symmetry.space_group_name_H-M   'P 1'
#
loop_
_entity.id
_entity.type
_entity.pdbx_description
1 polymer ?
#
loop_
_entity_poly.entity_id
_entity_poly.type
_entity_poly.pdbx_seq_one_letter_code
_entity_poly.pdbx_strand_id
1 'polypeptide(L)'
;MKSDLPPSAQRVSRRQWARLLAAFLLLLGEGFRGGNACADDPGYVISLQFENDFFGGGTDRHFSHGTRIECLTGPIQWITDAADKLPWFKSERARNPLKDDFEARASFSLGQNMYTPEDTLASQLLPEERPYAGWLYMGFGLVANQGTRRYDQIELEIGMVGPHSFAEDVQTFWHSLLGLQVPQGWDNQLENEPGFVLYYEQTRRVERQNIGLGLDMDVLPNFGGALGTVFTYAAAGIMVRVGSELDEDFGPPRIRPSLPGSTFFRPGKGFNGYVFAGLEGRAVLRNIFLDGNTFRDSHSVDKKVFVGDLQAGLVFQWDRFRVTYTQIFRTKEFDGQEDGDIFGSVSLSYHF
;
A
#
# COMPACT_ATOMS: atom_id res chain seq x y z
N MET A 1 15.64 -53.30 8.09
CA MET A 1 14.73 -52.43 8.85
C MET A 1 14.65 -51.12 8.08
N LYS A 2 13.54 -50.90 7.37
CA LYS A 2 13.30 -49.75 6.49
C LYS A 2 12.95 -48.55 7.37
N SER A 3 13.57 -47.40 7.13
CA SER A 3 13.14 -46.10 7.66
C SER A 3 12.56 -45.30 6.50
N ASP A 4 11.27 -45.01 6.61
CA ASP A 4 10.48 -44.28 5.62
C ASP A 4 10.83 -42.77 5.64
N LEU A 5 11.24 -42.25 4.48
CA LEU A 5 11.28 -40.81 4.19
C LEU A 5 10.03 -40.45 3.37
N PRO A 6 9.33 -39.34 3.67
CA PRO A 6 8.13 -38.93 2.93
C PRO A 6 8.46 -38.38 1.53
N PRO A 7 7.48 -38.36 0.60
CA PRO A 7 7.73 -38.19 -0.83
C PRO A 7 8.09 -36.75 -1.19
N SER A 8 9.12 -36.63 -2.03
CA SER A 8 9.54 -35.40 -2.70
C SER A 8 8.37 -34.68 -3.37
N ALA A 9 8.09 -33.44 -2.96
CA ALA A 9 7.32 -32.48 -3.75
C ALA A 9 7.95 -32.40 -5.16
N GLN A 10 7.14 -32.66 -6.19
CA GLN A 10 7.58 -32.69 -7.57
C GLN A 10 8.21 -31.35 -7.94
N ARG A 11 9.53 -31.34 -8.18
CA ARG A 11 10.27 -30.18 -8.70
C ARG A 11 9.74 -29.84 -10.09
N VAL A 12 8.86 -28.86 -10.17
CA VAL A 12 8.48 -28.23 -11.43
C VAL A 12 9.74 -27.58 -12.03
N SER A 13 10.09 -28.00 -13.23
CA SER A 13 11.38 -27.61 -13.85
C SER A 13 11.40 -26.12 -14.18
N ARG A 14 12.59 -25.49 -14.15
CA ARG A 14 12.81 -24.07 -14.54
C ARG A 14 12.13 -23.68 -15.87
N ARG A 15 11.98 -24.63 -16.80
CA ARG A 15 11.31 -24.43 -18.10
C ARG A 15 9.77 -24.33 -18.00
N GLN A 16 9.15 -24.99 -17.03
CA GLN A 16 7.71 -24.87 -16.78
C GLN A 16 7.39 -23.51 -16.12
N TRP A 17 8.26 -23.01 -15.26
CA TRP A 17 8.10 -21.68 -14.64
C TRP A 17 8.36 -20.52 -15.61
N ALA A 18 9.35 -20.61 -16.48
CA ALA A 18 9.54 -19.63 -17.55
C ALA A 18 8.32 -19.54 -18.49
N ARG A 19 7.60 -20.65 -18.69
CA ARG A 19 6.34 -20.68 -19.45
C ARG A 19 5.18 -20.05 -18.67
N LEU A 20 5.14 -20.20 -17.34
CA LEU A 20 4.12 -19.55 -16.51
C LEU A 20 4.36 -18.05 -16.36
N LEU A 21 5.61 -17.61 -16.21
CA LEU A 21 5.97 -16.18 -16.20
C LEU A 21 5.70 -15.54 -17.57
N ALA A 22 6.06 -16.22 -18.66
CA ALA A 22 5.71 -15.78 -20.00
C ALA A 22 4.18 -15.78 -20.22
N ALA A 23 3.44 -16.76 -19.70
CA ALA A 23 1.98 -16.78 -19.77
C ALA A 23 1.34 -15.65 -18.94
N PHE A 24 1.91 -15.30 -17.78
CA PHE A 24 1.49 -14.15 -16.97
C PHE A 24 1.76 -12.82 -17.70
N LEU A 25 2.93 -12.67 -18.31
CA LEU A 25 3.29 -11.50 -19.13
C LEU A 25 2.46 -11.43 -20.43
N LEU A 26 2.09 -12.58 -21.02
CA LEU A 26 1.22 -12.66 -22.19
C LEU A 26 -0.26 -12.42 -21.83
N LEU A 27 -0.73 -12.82 -20.65
CA LEU A 27 -2.08 -12.49 -20.16
C LEU A 27 -2.20 -11.00 -19.84
N LEU A 28 -1.13 -10.37 -19.34
CA LEU A 28 -1.02 -8.91 -19.30
C LEU A 28 -1.08 -8.34 -20.73
N GLY A 29 -0.33 -8.92 -21.68
CA GLY A 29 -0.30 -8.50 -23.09
C GLY A 29 -1.62 -8.64 -23.88
N GLU A 30 -2.42 -9.68 -23.63
CA GLU A 30 -3.64 -9.99 -24.38
C GLU A 30 -4.85 -9.12 -23.95
N GLY A 31 -4.79 -8.48 -22.78
CA GLY A 31 -5.76 -7.45 -22.36
C GLY A 31 -5.67 -6.14 -23.15
N PHE A 32 -4.64 -5.96 -24.00
CA PHE A 32 -4.34 -4.72 -24.72
C PHE A 32 -4.92 -4.65 -26.14
N ARG A 33 -5.95 -5.43 -26.49
CA ARG A 33 -6.64 -5.29 -27.78
C ARG A 33 -7.85 -4.37 -27.70
N GLY A 34 -7.58 -3.07 -27.91
CA GLY A 34 -8.36 -2.19 -28.76
C GLY A 34 -9.76 -1.77 -28.29
N GLY A 35 -9.85 -0.53 -27.80
CA GLY A 35 -11.06 0.29 -27.82
C GLY A 35 -10.70 1.75 -28.03
N ASN A 36 -10.75 2.24 -29.26
CA ASN A 36 -10.71 3.67 -29.54
C ASN A 36 -12.04 4.28 -29.10
N ALA A 37 -12.04 4.98 -27.96
CA ALA A 37 -13.03 6.01 -27.66
C ALA A 37 -12.40 7.03 -26.69
N CYS A 38 -12.17 8.25 -27.18
CA CYS A 38 -12.10 9.40 -26.31
C CYS A 38 -13.53 9.82 -25.96
N ALA A 39 -13.74 10.19 -24.68
CA ALA A 39 -14.89 10.82 -24.04
C ALA A 39 -15.80 9.88 -23.21
N ASP A 40 -16.09 10.37 -22.00
CA ASP A 40 -16.76 9.79 -20.81
C ASP A 40 -15.91 8.77 -20.05
N ASP A 41 -15.57 9.09 -18.78
CA ASP A 41 -14.70 8.36 -17.83
C ASP A 41 -15.43 7.14 -17.21
N PRO A 42 -15.21 5.89 -17.67
CA PRO A 42 -15.83 4.70 -17.11
C PRO A 42 -14.77 3.65 -16.69
N GLY A 43 -13.50 4.05 -16.64
CA GLY A 43 -12.36 3.16 -16.68
C GLY A 43 -12.08 2.47 -15.37
N TYR A 44 -11.58 1.25 -15.43
CA TYR A 44 -10.93 0.64 -14.27
C TYR A 44 -9.51 1.23 -14.16
N VAL A 45 -8.99 1.35 -12.94
CA VAL A 45 -7.57 1.63 -12.72
C VAL A 45 -6.95 0.43 -12.05
N ILE A 46 -5.92 -0.13 -12.65
CA ILE A 46 -5.11 -1.20 -12.03
C ILE A 46 -3.81 -0.58 -11.56
N SER A 47 -3.45 -0.83 -10.30
CA SER A 47 -2.21 -0.36 -9.68
C SER A 47 -1.44 -1.52 -9.10
N LEU A 48 -0.14 -1.57 -9.43
CA LEU A 48 0.84 -2.48 -8.85
C LEU A 48 1.77 -1.65 -7.98
N GLN A 49 1.93 -2.04 -6.72
CA GLN A 49 2.77 -1.35 -5.74
C GLN A 49 3.78 -2.33 -5.16
N PHE A 50 5.03 -1.89 -5.10
CA PHE A 50 6.14 -2.63 -4.54
C PHE A 50 6.91 -1.72 -3.58
N GLU A 51 6.99 -2.13 -2.33
CA GLU A 51 7.77 -1.45 -1.30
C GLU A 51 8.89 -2.38 -0.83
N ASN A 52 10.10 -1.83 -0.74
CA ASN A 52 11.27 -2.56 -0.29
C ASN A 52 12.36 -1.57 0.14
N ASP A 53 13.19 -2.00 1.07
CA ASP A 53 14.28 -1.20 1.62
C ASP A 53 15.56 -1.20 0.74
N PHE A 54 15.64 -2.08 -0.27
CA PHE A 54 16.60 -2.00 -1.37
C PHE A 54 16.58 -0.63 -2.07
N PHE A 55 15.42 0.00 -2.14
CA PHE A 55 15.24 1.30 -2.80
C PHE A 55 15.67 2.50 -1.96
N GLY A 56 16.08 2.31 -0.70
CA GLY A 56 16.43 3.37 0.25
C GLY A 56 17.79 3.24 0.94
N GLY A 57 18.39 2.05 0.96
CA GLY A 57 19.69 1.83 1.64
C GLY A 57 20.22 0.40 1.61
N GLY A 58 19.40 -0.59 1.25
CA GLY A 58 19.84 -1.97 1.02
C GLY A 58 20.09 -2.79 2.30
N THR A 59 19.32 -2.57 3.36
CA THR A 59 19.59 -3.15 4.68
C THR A 59 18.85 -4.46 5.01
N ASP A 60 17.79 -4.84 4.29
CA ASP A 60 16.79 -5.90 4.58
C ASP A 60 16.39 -6.01 6.06
N ARG A 61 15.80 -4.95 6.64
CA ARG A 61 15.43 -4.88 8.08
C ARG A 61 14.03 -4.30 8.29
N HIS A 62 13.36 -4.77 9.34
CA HIS A 62 12.10 -4.26 9.88
C HIS A 62 10.88 -4.37 8.97
N PHE A 63 10.83 -3.58 7.89
CA PHE A 63 9.85 -3.68 6.82
C PHE A 63 10.58 -4.11 5.55
N SER A 64 10.73 -5.43 5.40
CA SER A 64 11.49 -6.02 4.30
C SER A 64 10.78 -5.85 2.96
N HIS A 65 9.46 -6.09 2.92
CA HIS A 65 8.76 -6.12 1.64
C HIS A 65 7.26 -5.91 1.76
N GLY A 66 6.71 -5.14 0.83
CA GLY A 66 5.27 -5.04 0.58
C GLY A 66 4.99 -5.19 -0.91
N THR A 67 4.04 -6.04 -1.27
CA THR A 67 3.46 -6.06 -2.62
C THR A 67 1.96 -5.87 -2.50
N ARG A 68 1.38 -5.02 -3.36
CA ARG A 68 -0.07 -4.82 -3.44
C ARG A 68 -0.52 -4.65 -4.88
N ILE A 69 -1.58 -5.36 -5.24
CA ILE A 69 -2.32 -5.19 -6.48
C ILE A 69 -3.67 -4.61 -6.11
N GLU A 70 -4.08 -3.52 -6.75
CA GLU A 70 -5.37 -2.89 -6.54
C GLU A 70 -6.08 -2.64 -7.87
N CYS A 71 -7.37 -2.95 -7.90
CA CYS A 71 -8.28 -2.62 -8.98
C CYS A 71 -9.33 -1.65 -8.45
N LEU A 72 -9.37 -0.45 -9.01
CA LEU A 72 -10.38 0.56 -8.75
C LEU A 72 -11.39 0.55 -9.90
N THR A 73 -12.68 0.51 -9.59
CA THR A 73 -13.74 0.52 -10.60
C THR A 73 -13.99 1.92 -11.17
N GLY A 74 -14.74 1.99 -12.27
CA GLY A 74 -15.43 3.23 -12.65
C GLY A 74 -16.46 3.67 -11.59
N PRO A 75 -17.03 4.89 -11.72
CA PRO A 75 -18.00 5.43 -10.77
C PRO A 75 -19.24 4.53 -10.58
N ILE A 76 -19.66 4.36 -9.33
CA ILE A 76 -20.81 3.54 -8.93
C ILE A 76 -21.91 4.45 -8.37
N GLN A 77 -22.98 4.62 -9.15
CA GLN A 77 -24.05 5.58 -8.85
C GLN A 77 -24.84 5.25 -7.56
N TRP A 78 -25.16 3.98 -7.31
CA TRP A 78 -25.97 3.61 -6.15
C TRP A 78 -25.22 3.81 -4.82
N ILE A 79 -23.89 3.68 -4.83
CA ILE A 79 -23.04 3.96 -3.66
C ILE A 79 -22.99 5.46 -3.40
N THR A 80 -22.91 6.24 -4.48
CA THR A 80 -23.00 7.71 -4.43
C THR A 80 -24.28 8.17 -3.74
N ASP A 81 -25.43 7.62 -4.13
CA ASP A 81 -26.72 8.00 -3.55
C ASP A 81 -26.91 7.50 -2.09
N ALA A 82 -26.23 6.42 -1.70
CA ALA A 82 -26.24 5.89 -0.34
C ALA A 82 -25.31 6.68 0.61
N ALA A 83 -24.14 7.09 0.11
CA ALA A 83 -23.16 7.87 0.85
C ALA A 83 -23.71 9.24 1.29
N ASP A 84 -24.55 9.87 0.47
CA ASP A 84 -25.24 11.14 0.77
C ASP A 84 -26.16 11.09 2.00
N LYS A 85 -26.52 9.89 2.48
CA LYS A 85 -27.40 9.70 3.65
C LYS A 85 -26.64 9.56 4.98
N LEU A 86 -25.30 9.48 4.96
CA LEU A 86 -24.48 9.34 6.16
C LEU A 86 -24.15 10.73 6.78
N PRO A 87 -24.40 10.96 8.09
CA PRO A 87 -24.25 12.28 8.73
C PRO A 87 -22.85 12.91 8.62
N TRP A 88 -21.81 12.07 8.60
CA TRP A 88 -20.40 12.48 8.53
C TRP A 88 -19.81 12.42 7.11
N PHE A 89 -20.61 11.97 6.13
CA PHE A 89 -20.25 11.80 4.73
C PHE A 89 -21.08 12.73 3.83
N LYS A 90 -21.43 13.93 4.32
CA LYS A 90 -22.09 14.94 3.49
C LYS A 90 -21.18 15.31 2.32
N SER A 91 -21.50 14.80 1.15
CA SER A 91 -20.88 15.17 -0.12
C SER A 91 -21.09 16.67 -0.39
N GLU A 92 -20.24 17.27 -1.23
CA GLU A 92 -20.51 18.61 -1.77
C GLU A 92 -21.83 18.65 -2.56
N ARG A 93 -22.33 17.50 -3.07
CA ARG A 93 -23.63 17.37 -3.75
C ARG A 93 -24.81 17.69 -2.83
N ALA A 94 -24.76 17.28 -1.57
CA ALA A 94 -25.76 17.64 -0.55
C ALA A 94 -25.78 19.16 -0.25
N ARG A 95 -24.73 19.90 -0.61
CA ARG A 95 -24.64 21.37 -0.46
C ARG A 95 -24.94 22.12 -1.76
N ASN A 96 -24.71 21.51 -2.92
CA ASN A 96 -25.04 22.09 -4.22
C ASN A 96 -25.50 20.99 -5.21
N PRO A 97 -26.82 20.75 -5.32
CA PRO A 97 -27.40 19.67 -6.13
C PRO A 97 -27.15 19.79 -7.65
N LEU A 98 -26.59 20.91 -8.10
CA LEU A 98 -26.31 21.20 -9.52
C LEU A 98 -24.89 20.81 -9.94
N LYS A 99 -24.06 20.29 -9.02
CA LYS A 99 -22.71 19.80 -9.31
C LYS A 99 -22.69 18.27 -9.24
N ASP A 100 -22.45 17.63 -10.37
CA ASP A 100 -22.21 16.18 -10.48
C ASP A 100 -20.76 15.80 -10.11
N ASP A 101 -20.11 16.55 -9.21
CA ASP A 101 -18.69 16.41 -8.88
C ASP A 101 -18.40 15.24 -7.92
N PHE A 102 -19.42 14.49 -7.48
CA PHE A 102 -19.23 13.35 -6.57
C PHE A 102 -19.19 12.04 -7.35
N GLU A 103 -18.07 11.32 -7.21
CA GLU A 103 -17.88 10.01 -7.84
C GLU A 103 -17.35 9.01 -6.81
N ALA A 104 -18.21 8.07 -6.40
CA ALA A 104 -17.77 6.92 -5.61
C ALA A 104 -17.29 5.79 -6.52
N ARG A 105 -16.19 5.13 -6.16
CA ARG A 105 -15.61 3.97 -6.84
C ARG A 105 -15.40 2.86 -5.81
N ALA A 106 -15.52 1.61 -6.21
CA ALA A 106 -15.12 0.49 -5.37
C ALA A 106 -13.66 0.13 -5.65
N SER A 107 -12.93 -0.32 -4.63
CA SER A 107 -11.60 -0.90 -4.78
C SER A 107 -11.56 -2.34 -4.28
N PHE A 108 -10.80 -3.16 -4.99
CA PHE A 108 -10.47 -4.52 -4.62
C PHE A 108 -8.97 -4.67 -4.63
N SER A 109 -8.40 -5.19 -3.56
CA SER A 109 -6.95 -5.35 -3.44
C SER A 109 -6.55 -6.73 -2.95
N LEU A 110 -5.36 -7.15 -3.34
CA LEU A 110 -4.64 -8.29 -2.78
C LEU A 110 -3.25 -7.79 -2.42
N GLY A 111 -2.83 -7.99 -1.17
CA GLY A 111 -1.52 -7.54 -0.72
C GLY A 111 -0.86 -8.50 0.26
N GLN A 112 0.46 -8.41 0.33
CA GLN A 112 1.29 -9.14 1.27
C GLN A 112 2.35 -8.20 1.85
N ASN A 113 2.42 -8.10 3.18
CA ASN A 113 3.46 -7.38 3.89
C ASN A 113 4.35 -8.38 4.64
N MET A 114 5.64 -8.09 4.73
CA MET A 114 6.64 -8.90 5.42
C MET A 114 7.45 -8.02 6.38
N TYR A 115 7.57 -8.50 7.61
CA TYR A 115 8.33 -7.86 8.67
C TYR A 115 9.37 -8.83 9.19
N THR A 116 10.57 -8.31 9.46
CA THR A 116 11.74 -9.09 9.86
C THR A 116 12.47 -8.36 10.99
N PRO A 117 13.20 -9.09 11.85
CA PRO A 117 14.26 -8.52 12.67
C PRO A 117 15.35 -7.88 11.80
N GLU A 118 16.28 -7.19 12.44
CA GLU A 118 17.43 -6.57 11.80
C GLU A 118 18.51 -7.61 11.44
N ASP A 119 18.79 -8.59 12.30
CA ASP A 119 19.65 -9.71 11.95
C ASP A 119 18.83 -10.87 11.36
N THR A 120 18.73 -10.88 10.03
CA THR A 120 18.00 -11.93 9.32
C THR A 120 18.72 -13.28 9.26
N LEU A 121 20.02 -13.32 9.60
CA LEU A 121 20.82 -14.55 9.60
C LEU A 121 20.76 -15.29 10.94
N ALA A 122 20.30 -14.62 12.00
CA ALA A 122 20.04 -15.27 13.27
C ALA A 122 18.90 -16.30 13.13
N SER A 123 19.22 -17.57 13.43
CA SER A 123 18.22 -18.65 13.47
C SER A 123 17.48 -18.72 14.80
N GLN A 124 18.06 -18.16 15.87
CA GLN A 124 17.42 -18.09 17.18
C GLN A 124 16.46 -16.90 17.25
N LEU A 125 15.47 -16.98 18.15
CA LEU A 125 14.65 -15.84 18.51
C LEU A 125 15.52 -14.69 19.06
N LEU A 126 15.28 -13.48 18.57
CA LEU A 126 15.91 -12.23 19.02
C LEU A 126 14.90 -11.46 19.89
N PRO A 127 15.00 -11.50 21.24
CA PRO A 127 13.95 -10.98 22.12
C PRO A 127 13.76 -9.46 22.09
N GLU A 128 14.80 -8.71 21.73
CA GLU A 128 14.76 -7.24 21.70
C GLU A 128 14.39 -6.71 20.31
N GLU A 129 14.32 -7.58 19.29
CA GLU A 129 13.97 -7.24 17.93
C GLU A 129 12.55 -7.68 17.59
N ARG A 130 11.94 -7.04 16.60
CA ARG A 130 10.58 -7.39 16.21
C ARG A 130 10.48 -8.84 15.71
N PRO A 131 9.33 -9.51 15.91
CA PRO A 131 9.08 -10.81 15.31
C PRO A 131 9.18 -10.81 13.79
N TYR A 132 9.60 -11.95 13.22
CA TYR A 132 9.22 -12.28 11.85
C TYR A 132 7.70 -12.35 11.75
N ALA A 133 7.14 -11.77 10.70
CA ALA A 133 5.71 -11.88 10.45
C ALA A 133 5.39 -11.59 8.98
N GLY A 134 4.44 -12.33 8.43
CA GLY A 134 3.79 -11.99 7.18
C GLY A 134 2.31 -11.66 7.40
N TRP A 135 1.77 -10.82 6.52
CA TRP A 135 0.35 -10.45 6.47
C TRP A 135 -0.15 -10.52 5.04
N LEU A 136 -0.93 -11.54 4.71
CA LEU A 136 -1.56 -11.71 3.41
C LEU A 136 -3.03 -11.37 3.53
N TYR A 137 -3.53 -10.47 2.68
CA TYR A 137 -4.88 -9.94 2.83
C TYR A 137 -5.56 -9.63 1.50
N MET A 138 -6.88 -9.63 1.54
CA MET A 138 -7.74 -9.03 0.53
C MET A 138 -8.39 -7.77 1.11
N GLY A 139 -8.41 -6.70 0.32
CA GLY A 139 -9.05 -5.44 0.69
C GLY A 139 -10.30 -5.17 -0.15
N PHE A 140 -11.31 -4.63 0.53
CA PHE A 140 -12.58 -4.21 -0.06
C PHE A 140 -12.83 -2.77 0.35
N GLY A 141 -12.72 -1.85 -0.61
CA GLY A 141 -12.77 -0.43 -0.34
C GLY A 141 -13.82 0.34 -1.11
N LEU A 142 -14.16 1.50 -0.58
CA LEU A 142 -14.91 2.54 -1.25
C LEU A 142 -14.08 3.82 -1.22
N VAL A 143 -13.93 4.42 -2.39
CA VAL A 143 -13.26 5.70 -2.60
C VAL A 143 -14.31 6.69 -3.05
N ALA A 144 -14.40 7.83 -2.40
CA ALA A 144 -15.29 8.91 -2.80
C ALA A 144 -14.48 10.15 -3.14
N ASN A 145 -14.55 10.54 -4.41
CA ASN A 145 -13.99 11.81 -4.87
C ASN A 145 -15.07 12.88 -4.84
N GLN A 146 -14.84 13.97 -4.12
CA GLN A 146 -15.74 15.12 -4.04
C GLN A 146 -15.10 16.29 -4.80
N GLY A 147 -15.10 16.19 -6.13
CA GLY A 147 -14.53 17.17 -7.05
C GLY A 147 -13.00 17.27 -6.97
N THR A 148 -12.50 18.48 -6.75
CA THR A 148 -11.06 18.76 -6.62
C THR A 148 -10.65 19.10 -5.18
N ARG A 149 -11.54 18.91 -4.20
CA ARG A 149 -11.33 19.44 -2.84
C ARG A 149 -11.16 18.39 -1.77
N ARG A 150 -11.81 17.23 -1.91
CA ARG A 150 -11.82 16.20 -0.88
C ARG A 150 -11.83 14.81 -1.49
N TYR A 151 -11.04 13.95 -0.88
CA TYR A 151 -10.91 12.54 -1.20
C TYR A 151 -11.07 11.74 0.08
N ASP A 152 -12.06 10.84 0.12
CA ASP A 152 -12.28 9.93 1.24
C ASP A 152 -12.08 8.49 0.80
N GLN A 153 -11.46 7.69 1.65
CA GLN A 153 -11.32 6.25 1.47
C GLN A 153 -11.73 5.51 2.73
N ILE A 154 -12.52 4.45 2.56
CA ILE A 154 -12.79 3.45 3.59
C ILE A 154 -12.45 2.08 3.01
N GLU A 155 -11.70 1.26 3.74
CA GLU A 155 -11.28 -0.05 3.26
C GLU A 155 -11.26 -1.07 4.39
N LEU A 156 -11.88 -2.22 4.16
CA LEU A 156 -11.79 -3.38 5.03
C LEU A 156 -10.77 -4.36 4.44
N GLU A 157 -9.69 -4.58 5.15
CA GLU A 157 -8.75 -5.66 4.87
C GLU A 157 -9.07 -6.86 5.76
N ILE A 158 -9.12 -8.05 5.16
CA ILE A 158 -9.25 -9.33 5.87
C ILE A 158 -8.19 -10.29 5.35
N GLY A 159 -7.61 -11.08 6.24
CA GLY A 159 -6.42 -11.84 5.88
C GLY A 159 -5.89 -12.75 6.97
N MET A 160 -4.63 -13.13 6.81
CA MET A 160 -3.92 -14.05 7.69
C MET A 160 -2.55 -13.50 8.06
N VAL A 161 -2.27 -13.43 9.36
CA VAL A 161 -0.92 -13.24 9.91
C VAL A 161 -0.26 -14.60 10.13
N GLY A 162 1.06 -14.69 9.99
CA GLY A 162 1.85 -15.89 10.33
C GLY A 162 2.16 -16.80 9.13
N PRO A 163 2.49 -18.09 9.33
CA PRO A 163 2.96 -18.98 8.26
C PRO A 163 2.03 -19.09 7.05
N HIS A 164 0.71 -19.04 7.26
CA HIS A 164 -0.30 -19.08 6.19
C HIS A 164 -0.41 -17.78 5.39
N SER A 165 0.39 -16.75 5.73
CA SER A 165 0.61 -15.61 4.85
C SER A 165 1.59 -15.94 3.72
N PHE A 166 2.36 -17.03 3.81
CA PHE A 166 3.40 -17.46 2.85
C PHE A 166 4.54 -16.45 2.66
N ALA A 167 4.79 -15.57 3.64
CA ALA A 167 5.86 -14.58 3.54
C ALA A 167 7.26 -15.21 3.47
N GLU A 168 7.53 -16.24 4.27
CA GLU A 168 8.77 -17.02 4.23
C GLU A 168 9.06 -17.59 2.84
N ASP A 169 8.07 -18.25 2.24
CA ASP A 169 8.20 -18.86 0.91
C ASP A 169 8.54 -17.81 -0.15
N VAL A 170 7.86 -16.67 -0.12
CA VAL A 170 8.05 -15.58 -1.09
C VAL A 170 9.42 -14.93 -0.90
N GLN A 171 9.81 -14.59 0.34
CA GLN A 171 11.11 -13.98 0.61
C GLN A 171 12.24 -14.93 0.21
N THR A 172 12.16 -16.19 0.65
CA THR A 172 13.16 -17.24 0.31
C THR A 172 13.27 -17.44 -1.19
N PHE A 173 12.15 -17.43 -1.92
CA PHE A 173 12.12 -17.55 -3.36
C PHE A 173 12.91 -16.42 -4.04
N TRP A 174 12.61 -15.16 -3.70
CA TRP A 174 13.27 -14.00 -4.31
C TRP A 174 14.74 -13.92 -3.92
N HIS A 175 15.08 -14.20 -2.67
CA HIS A 175 16.47 -14.21 -2.21
C HIS A 175 17.28 -15.28 -2.94
N SER A 176 16.72 -16.48 -3.08
CA SER A 176 17.35 -17.57 -3.84
C SER A 176 17.48 -17.24 -5.34
N LEU A 177 16.48 -16.56 -5.92
CA LEU A 177 16.47 -16.21 -7.33
C LEU A 177 17.51 -15.12 -7.66
N LEU A 178 17.65 -14.13 -6.78
CA LEU A 178 18.54 -12.99 -6.96
C LEU A 178 19.96 -13.24 -6.39
N GLY A 179 20.17 -14.37 -5.72
CA GLY A 179 21.46 -14.70 -5.09
C GLY A 179 21.74 -13.89 -3.83
N LEU A 180 20.70 -13.43 -3.14
CA LEU A 180 20.77 -12.75 -1.85
C LEU A 180 20.85 -13.78 -0.71
N GLN A 181 21.29 -13.35 0.48
CA GLN A 181 21.33 -14.19 1.66
C GLN A 181 19.91 -14.56 2.10
N VAL A 182 19.63 -15.85 2.31
CA VAL A 182 18.29 -16.32 2.70
C VAL A 182 18.12 -16.17 4.22
N PRO A 183 17.05 -15.50 4.70
CA PRO A 183 16.77 -15.38 6.13
C PRO A 183 16.62 -16.74 6.80
N GLN A 184 17.14 -16.88 8.03
CA GLN A 184 17.18 -18.15 8.76
C GLN A 184 16.27 -18.18 9.99
N GLY A 185 15.59 -17.07 10.30
CA GLY A 185 14.81 -16.92 11.54
C GLY A 185 13.31 -17.16 11.42
N TRP A 186 12.79 -17.51 10.23
CA TRP A 186 11.34 -17.66 9.96
C TRP A 186 10.64 -18.72 10.83
N ASP A 187 11.38 -19.69 11.38
CA ASP A 187 10.86 -20.64 12.38
C ASP A 187 10.38 -19.96 13.68
N ASN A 188 10.80 -18.71 13.94
CA ASN A 188 10.41 -17.91 15.10
C ASN A 188 9.33 -16.85 14.77
N GLN A 189 8.66 -16.94 13.63
CA GLN A 189 7.65 -15.98 13.22
C GLN A 189 6.39 -16.00 14.10
N LEU A 190 5.58 -14.94 14.02
CA LEU A 190 4.26 -14.90 14.63
C LEU A 190 3.39 -16.07 14.13
N GLU A 191 2.52 -16.54 15.02
CA GLU A 191 1.65 -17.67 14.75
C GLU A 191 0.48 -17.29 13.84
N ASN A 192 -0.14 -18.31 13.25
CA ASN A 192 -1.30 -18.13 12.40
C ASN A 192 -2.47 -17.46 13.14
N GLU A 193 -2.89 -16.29 12.63
CA GLU A 193 -4.01 -15.53 13.16
C GLU A 193 -4.83 -14.88 12.04
N PRO A 194 -6.14 -15.19 11.92
CA PRO A 194 -7.01 -14.44 11.04
C PRO A 194 -7.13 -13.01 11.54
N GLY A 195 -6.82 -12.06 10.66
CA GLY A 195 -6.79 -10.64 10.96
C GLY A 195 -7.87 -9.88 10.20
N PHE A 196 -8.22 -8.72 10.72
CA PHE A 196 -8.94 -7.71 9.95
C PHE A 196 -8.50 -6.31 10.36
N VAL A 197 -8.64 -5.37 9.44
CA VAL A 197 -8.45 -3.93 9.69
C VAL A 197 -9.45 -3.12 8.88
N LEU A 198 -10.15 -2.21 9.54
CA LEU A 198 -10.93 -1.18 8.88
C LEU A 198 -10.13 0.12 8.88
N TYR A 199 -9.82 0.62 7.68
CA TYR A 199 -9.18 1.91 7.48
C TYR A 199 -10.20 2.97 7.11
N TYR A 200 -10.00 4.19 7.62
CA TYR A 200 -10.66 5.39 7.13
C TYR A 200 -9.63 6.49 6.95
N GLU A 201 -9.62 7.12 5.77
CA GLU A 201 -8.68 8.16 5.41
C GLU A 201 -9.41 9.30 4.69
N GLN A 202 -9.03 10.53 5.00
CA GLN A 202 -9.54 11.72 4.36
C GLN A 202 -8.40 12.66 4.02
N THR A 203 -8.34 13.07 2.75
CA THR A 203 -7.41 14.08 2.25
C THR A 203 -8.20 15.27 1.73
N ARG A 204 -7.75 16.48 2.06
CA ARG A 204 -8.34 17.73 1.56
C ARG A 204 -7.32 18.53 0.80
N ARG A 205 -7.74 19.19 -0.28
CA ARG A 205 -6.94 20.21 -0.98
C ARG A 205 -7.34 21.59 -0.48
N VAL A 206 -6.41 22.29 0.16
CA VAL A 206 -6.68 23.60 0.78
C VAL A 206 -6.26 24.75 -0.13
N GLU A 207 -5.13 24.62 -0.80
CA GLU A 207 -4.52 25.69 -1.57
C GLU A 207 -3.99 25.10 -2.87
N ARG A 208 -4.39 25.66 -4.02
CA ARG A 208 -3.76 25.43 -5.33
C ARG A 208 -3.36 26.78 -5.87
N GLN A 209 -2.08 26.99 -6.11
CA GLN A 209 -1.55 28.22 -6.67
C GLN A 209 -0.80 27.91 -7.95
N ASN A 210 -1.07 28.66 -9.00
CA ASN A 210 -0.21 28.65 -10.17
C ASN A 210 1.07 29.42 -9.86
N ILE A 211 2.22 28.77 -9.97
CA ILE A 211 3.53 29.36 -9.65
C ILE A 211 4.30 29.77 -10.91
N GLY A 212 3.63 29.79 -12.07
CA GLY A 212 4.21 30.11 -13.37
C GLY A 212 4.84 28.91 -14.09
N LEU A 213 5.27 29.10 -15.33
CA LEU A 213 5.95 28.09 -16.17
C LEU A 213 5.14 26.79 -16.38
N GLY A 214 3.81 26.83 -16.24
CA GLY A 214 2.95 25.65 -16.34
C GLY A 214 2.97 24.75 -15.09
N LEU A 215 3.50 25.25 -13.96
CA LEU A 215 3.55 24.55 -12.69
C LEU A 215 2.52 25.12 -11.72
N ASP A 216 1.92 24.21 -10.96
CA ASP A 216 1.08 24.51 -9.81
C ASP A 216 1.76 23.98 -8.54
N MET A 217 1.34 24.54 -7.42
CA MET A 217 1.65 24.05 -6.08
C MET A 217 0.34 23.80 -5.34
N ASP A 218 0.25 22.70 -4.60
CA ASP A 218 -0.85 22.47 -3.69
C ASP A 218 -0.47 21.87 -2.33
N VAL A 219 -1.39 22.00 -1.38
CA VAL A 219 -1.25 21.51 -0.01
C VAL A 219 -2.43 20.59 0.33
N LEU A 220 -2.08 19.38 0.76
CA LEU A 220 -2.96 18.27 1.05
C LEU A 220 -2.85 17.83 2.53
N PRO A 221 -3.50 18.52 3.48
CA PRO A 221 -3.70 17.95 4.81
C PRO A 221 -4.56 16.69 4.74
N ASN A 222 -4.21 15.72 5.56
CA ASN A 222 -4.91 14.46 5.67
C ASN A 222 -5.04 14.02 7.13
N PHE A 223 -6.05 13.19 7.38
CA PHE A 223 -6.21 12.49 8.65
C PHE A 223 -6.89 11.15 8.40
N GLY A 224 -6.66 10.21 9.29
CA GLY A 224 -7.22 8.89 9.16
C GLY A 224 -6.87 7.99 10.33
N GLY A 225 -7.08 6.71 10.15
CA GLY A 225 -6.75 5.72 11.16
C GLY A 225 -7.18 4.33 10.74
N ALA A 226 -6.85 3.40 11.62
CA ALA A 226 -7.17 2.00 11.49
C ALA A 226 -7.85 1.50 12.77
N LEU A 227 -8.78 0.56 12.61
CA LEU A 227 -9.38 -0.18 13.72
C LEU A 227 -9.46 -1.66 13.35
N GLY A 228 -8.81 -2.51 14.14
CA GLY A 228 -8.72 -3.93 13.84
C GLY A 228 -7.77 -4.69 14.75
N THR A 229 -7.65 -5.99 14.51
CA THR A 229 -6.76 -6.88 15.27
C THR A 229 -5.30 -6.75 14.85
N VAL A 230 -5.05 -6.43 13.57
CA VAL A 230 -3.69 -6.24 13.03
C VAL A 230 -3.18 -4.84 13.36
N PHE A 231 -3.98 -3.81 13.12
CA PHE A 231 -3.65 -2.41 13.43
C PHE A 231 -4.81 -1.66 14.10
N THR A 232 -4.47 -0.84 15.09
CA THR A 232 -5.35 0.20 15.61
C THR A 232 -4.54 1.46 15.89
N TYR A 233 -4.80 2.54 15.15
CA TYR A 233 -4.11 3.81 15.28
C TYR A 233 -4.94 4.98 14.77
N ALA A 234 -4.57 6.19 15.17
CA ALA A 234 -5.01 7.44 14.54
C ALA A 234 -3.80 8.14 13.89
N ALA A 235 -4.02 8.79 12.76
CA ALA A 235 -3.00 9.44 11.96
C ALA A 235 -3.45 10.82 11.49
N ALA A 236 -2.49 11.75 11.41
CA ALA A 236 -2.68 13.04 10.76
C ALA A 236 -1.39 13.48 10.08
N GLY A 237 -1.53 14.05 8.90
CA GLY A 237 -0.39 14.44 8.08
C GLY A 237 -0.69 15.58 7.13
N ILE A 238 0.34 15.99 6.41
CA ILE A 238 0.27 17.02 5.38
C ILE A 238 1.24 16.66 4.27
N MET A 239 0.81 16.88 3.03
CA MET A 239 1.63 16.74 1.84
C MET A 239 1.62 18.04 1.06
N VAL A 240 2.77 18.43 0.53
CA VAL A 240 2.95 19.56 -0.37
C VAL A 240 3.43 19.01 -1.70
N ARG A 241 2.87 19.51 -2.80
CA ARG A 241 3.21 19.06 -4.15
C ARG A 241 3.50 20.24 -5.06
N VAL A 242 4.41 20.02 -6.01
CA VAL A 242 4.74 20.99 -7.05
C VAL A 242 4.86 20.26 -8.38
N GLY A 243 4.09 20.68 -9.38
CA GLY A 243 4.09 20.04 -10.69
C GLY A 243 2.95 20.50 -11.59
N SER A 244 2.78 19.82 -12.70
CA SER A 244 1.68 20.06 -13.65
C SER A 244 0.45 19.22 -13.28
N GLU A 245 -0.75 19.71 -13.60
CA GLU A 245 -2.01 18.92 -13.54
C GLU A 245 -2.30 18.31 -12.15
N LEU A 246 -2.00 19.05 -11.08
CA LEU A 246 -2.17 18.61 -9.69
C LEU A 246 -3.65 18.31 -9.30
N ASP A 247 -4.63 18.73 -10.10
CA ASP A 247 -6.05 18.48 -9.88
C ASP A 247 -6.54 17.10 -10.34
N GLU A 248 -5.65 16.28 -10.90
CA GLU A 248 -5.97 14.94 -11.41
C GLU A 248 -5.99 13.84 -10.33
N ASP A 249 -5.29 14.02 -9.20
CA ASP A 249 -5.24 13.04 -8.11
C ASP A 249 -5.06 13.69 -6.71
N PHE A 250 -4.98 12.90 -5.64
CA PHE A 250 -4.71 13.36 -4.26
C PHE A 250 -3.41 12.80 -3.69
N GLY A 251 -2.39 12.64 -4.54
CA GLY A 251 -1.12 11.99 -4.20
C GLY A 251 -1.08 10.52 -4.61
N PRO A 252 0.11 9.91 -4.64
CA PRO A 252 0.27 8.55 -5.13
C PRO A 252 -0.16 7.48 -4.12
N PRO A 253 -0.61 6.30 -4.59
CA PRO A 253 -1.06 5.21 -3.71
C PRO A 253 0.13 4.57 -2.98
N ARG A 254 -0.15 4.00 -1.80
CA ARG A 254 0.84 3.46 -0.87
C ARG A 254 0.32 2.23 -0.13
N ILE A 255 1.24 1.39 0.35
CA ILE A 255 0.90 0.27 1.23
C ILE A 255 0.84 0.76 2.68
N ARG A 256 -0.27 0.46 3.36
CA ARG A 256 -0.51 0.90 4.73
C ARG A 256 0.31 0.08 5.74
N PRO A 257 0.68 0.68 6.88
CA PRO A 257 0.42 2.07 7.28
C PRO A 257 1.36 3.06 6.58
N SER A 258 0.81 4.17 6.06
CA SER A 258 1.53 5.22 5.32
C SER A 258 0.65 6.45 5.16
N LEU A 259 1.23 7.59 4.74
CA LEU A 259 0.42 8.72 4.29
C LEU A 259 -0.60 8.28 3.23
N PRO A 260 -1.88 8.69 3.34
CA PRO A 260 -2.90 8.38 2.36
C PRO A 260 -2.55 8.94 0.98
N GLY A 261 -2.98 8.23 -0.05
CA GLY A 261 -2.90 8.66 -1.44
C GLY A 261 -3.94 7.96 -2.30
N SER A 262 -3.98 8.28 -3.58
CA SER A 262 -5.05 7.85 -4.48
C SER A 262 -4.54 6.94 -5.59
N THR A 263 -5.13 5.76 -5.71
CA THR A 263 -4.99 4.92 -6.91
C THR A 263 -5.65 5.56 -8.13
N PHE A 264 -6.66 6.41 -7.93
CA PHE A 264 -7.27 7.17 -9.01
C PHE A 264 -6.32 8.27 -9.52
N PHE A 265 -6.31 8.46 -10.83
CA PHE A 265 -5.78 9.64 -11.51
C PHE A 265 -6.57 9.83 -12.80
N ARG A 266 -6.79 11.08 -13.20
CA ARG A 266 -7.43 11.37 -14.49
C ARG A 266 -6.41 11.17 -15.63
N PRO A 267 -6.77 10.49 -16.74
CA PRO A 267 -5.88 10.39 -17.89
C PRO A 267 -5.66 11.77 -18.51
N GLY A 268 -4.40 12.12 -18.72
CA GLY A 268 -3.98 13.36 -19.38
C GLY A 268 -3.65 13.14 -20.85
N LYS A 269 -3.21 14.20 -21.55
CA LYS A 269 -2.57 14.09 -22.88
C LYS A 269 -1.10 14.46 -22.75
N GLY A 270 -0.23 13.53 -23.13
CA GLY A 270 1.22 13.77 -23.07
C GLY A 270 1.79 13.55 -21.68
N PHE A 271 2.90 14.26 -21.39
CA PHE A 271 3.66 14.08 -20.15
C PHE A 271 3.24 15.11 -19.10
N ASN A 272 2.91 14.61 -17.93
CA ASN A 272 2.72 15.42 -16.73
C ASN A 272 3.47 14.77 -15.55
N GLY A 273 3.66 15.53 -14.49
CA GLY A 273 4.28 15.01 -13.29
C GLY A 273 4.43 16.04 -12.20
N TYR A 274 4.73 15.55 -11.01
CA TYR A 274 4.95 16.39 -9.85
C TYR A 274 5.94 15.75 -8.89
N VAL A 275 6.60 16.61 -8.12
CA VAL A 275 7.32 16.20 -6.92
C VAL A 275 6.47 16.48 -5.71
N PHE A 276 6.66 15.72 -4.66
CA PHE A 276 5.96 15.91 -3.41
C PHE A 276 6.85 15.65 -2.21
N ALA A 277 6.50 16.27 -1.09
CA ALA A 277 7.02 15.97 0.22
C ALA A 277 5.88 15.96 1.23
N GLY A 278 5.92 15.08 2.21
CA GLY A 278 4.88 15.00 3.23
C GLY A 278 5.41 14.48 4.55
N LEU A 279 4.67 14.76 5.61
CA LEU A 279 4.94 14.27 6.95
C LEU A 279 3.63 13.80 7.60
N GLU A 280 3.71 12.77 8.41
CA GLU A 280 2.59 12.21 9.17
C GLU A 280 3.04 11.81 10.57
N GLY A 281 2.17 12.04 11.55
CA GLY A 281 2.29 11.47 12.88
C GLY A 281 1.17 10.46 13.12
N ARG A 282 1.53 9.33 13.74
CA ARG A 282 0.63 8.24 14.12
C ARG A 282 0.67 8.00 15.62
N ALA A 283 -0.50 7.84 16.22
CA ALA A 283 -0.68 7.35 17.59
C ALA A 283 -1.16 5.90 17.54
N VAL A 284 -0.27 4.95 17.85
CA VAL A 284 -0.43 3.51 17.65
C VAL A 284 -0.83 2.83 18.95
N LEU A 285 -2.04 2.26 18.99
CA LEU A 285 -2.54 1.47 20.11
C LEU A 285 -2.25 -0.02 19.92
N ARG A 286 -2.36 -0.50 18.68
CA ARG A 286 -2.17 -1.90 18.30
C ARG A 286 -1.35 -2.00 17.02
N ASN A 287 -0.33 -2.83 17.07
CA ASN A 287 0.41 -3.32 15.92
C ASN A 287 0.76 -4.79 16.16
N ILE A 288 0.10 -5.73 15.49
CA ILE A 288 0.35 -7.18 15.65
C ILE A 288 1.79 -7.57 15.39
N PHE A 289 2.49 -6.84 14.52
CA PHE A 289 3.89 -7.08 14.19
C PHE A 289 4.85 -6.63 15.28
N LEU A 290 4.36 -6.01 16.36
CA LEU A 290 5.13 -5.62 17.53
C LEU A 290 4.56 -6.22 18.82
N ASP A 291 3.25 -6.19 19.02
CA ASP A 291 2.64 -6.70 20.27
C ASP A 291 2.35 -8.21 20.22
N GLY A 292 2.69 -8.90 19.13
CA GLY A 292 2.40 -10.32 18.95
C GLY A 292 0.93 -10.63 18.70
N ASN A 293 0.60 -11.92 18.53
CA ASN A 293 -0.74 -12.45 18.32
C ASN A 293 -1.75 -12.01 19.39
N THR A 294 -3.00 -11.80 18.98
CA THR A 294 -4.10 -11.34 19.86
C THR A 294 -4.73 -12.49 20.64
N PHE A 295 -4.80 -13.68 20.04
CA PHE A 295 -5.56 -14.81 20.59
C PHE A 295 -4.70 -15.88 21.27
N ARG A 296 -3.38 -15.67 21.33
CA ARG A 296 -2.41 -16.54 21.99
C ARG A 296 -1.14 -15.76 22.30
N ASP A 297 -0.39 -16.24 23.28
CA ASP A 297 0.93 -15.68 23.59
C ASP A 297 1.91 -15.97 22.45
N SER A 298 2.75 -14.98 22.14
CA SER A 298 3.76 -15.06 21.09
C SER A 298 4.83 -13.99 21.35
N HIS A 299 5.90 -13.99 20.54
CA HIS A 299 6.95 -12.99 20.64
C HIS A 299 6.38 -11.57 20.46
N SER A 300 6.84 -10.64 21.29
CA SER A 300 6.47 -9.23 21.25
C SER A 300 7.59 -8.35 21.77
N VAL A 301 7.55 -7.08 21.38
CA VAL A 301 8.50 -6.03 21.79
C VAL A 301 7.78 -4.77 22.22
N ASP A 302 8.41 -3.98 23.10
CA ASP A 302 7.84 -2.72 23.57
C ASP A 302 7.78 -1.69 22.43
N LYS A 303 6.56 -1.43 21.94
CA LYS A 303 6.32 -0.47 20.87
C LYS A 303 6.39 0.99 21.33
N LYS A 304 6.76 1.88 20.42
CA LYS A 304 6.57 3.33 20.54
C LYS A 304 5.11 3.67 20.21
N VAL A 305 4.46 4.40 21.12
CA VAL A 305 3.07 4.86 20.91
C VAL A 305 2.98 5.92 19.82
N PHE A 306 4.01 6.74 19.65
CA PHE A 306 4.06 7.77 18.61
C PHE A 306 5.11 7.43 17.57
N VAL A 307 4.70 7.35 16.31
CA VAL A 307 5.56 7.09 15.15
C VAL A 307 5.35 8.21 14.13
N GLY A 308 6.45 8.74 13.59
CA GLY A 308 6.42 9.75 12.54
C GLY A 308 6.97 9.22 11.22
N ASP A 309 6.36 9.60 10.12
CA ASP A 309 6.83 9.34 8.77
C ASP A 309 7.16 10.67 8.08
N LEU A 310 8.32 10.74 7.43
CA LEU A 310 8.69 11.75 6.45
C LEU A 310 8.79 11.07 5.09
N GLN A 311 8.24 11.67 4.05
CA GLN A 311 8.35 11.13 2.70
C GLN A 311 8.60 12.21 1.68
N ALA A 312 9.29 11.84 0.61
CA ALA A 312 9.45 12.64 -0.59
C ALA A 312 9.44 11.74 -1.81
N GLY A 313 8.95 12.25 -2.93
CA GLY A 313 8.84 11.43 -4.11
C GLY A 313 8.53 12.22 -5.36
N LEU A 314 8.35 11.46 -6.44
CA LEU A 314 8.11 11.95 -7.78
C LEU A 314 7.07 11.07 -8.45
N VAL A 315 6.16 11.72 -9.15
CA VAL A 315 5.12 11.10 -9.95
C VAL A 315 5.33 11.54 -11.39
N PHE A 316 5.37 10.56 -12.27
CA PHE A 316 5.34 10.75 -13.70
C PHE A 316 4.09 10.11 -14.25
N GLN A 317 3.35 10.85 -15.07
CA GLN A 317 2.24 10.28 -15.80
C GLN A 317 2.36 10.61 -17.28
N TRP A 318 1.97 9.61 -18.08
CA TRP A 318 2.01 9.67 -19.52
C TRP A 318 0.76 9.00 -20.07
N ASP A 319 -0.13 9.82 -20.64
CA ASP A 319 -1.44 9.44 -21.14
C ASP A 319 -2.28 8.67 -20.09
N ARG A 320 -2.21 7.33 -20.13
CA ARG A 320 -2.96 6.40 -19.26
C ARG A 320 -2.09 5.70 -18.22
N PHE A 321 -0.79 5.98 -18.19
CA PHE A 321 0.15 5.39 -17.25
C PHE A 321 0.52 6.40 -16.17
N ARG A 322 0.70 5.91 -14.94
CA ARG A 322 1.30 6.67 -13.85
C ARG A 322 2.37 5.82 -13.16
N VAL A 323 3.56 6.36 -13.02
CA VAL A 323 4.69 5.75 -12.30
C VAL A 323 5.04 6.65 -11.14
N THR A 324 5.16 6.05 -9.95
CA THR A 324 5.58 6.77 -8.75
C THR A 324 6.85 6.15 -8.19
N TYR A 325 7.73 7.01 -7.69
CA TYR A 325 8.74 6.63 -6.72
C TYR A 325 8.58 7.49 -5.45
N THR A 326 8.57 6.85 -4.29
CA THR A 326 8.53 7.51 -2.98
C THR A 326 9.67 6.98 -2.12
N GLN A 327 10.40 7.89 -1.49
CA GLN A 327 11.33 7.60 -0.42
C GLN A 327 10.66 7.91 0.92
N ILE A 328 10.75 6.98 1.87
CA ILE A 328 10.17 7.09 3.21
C ILE A 328 11.30 7.05 4.23
N PHE A 329 11.19 7.89 5.25
CA PHE A 329 11.89 7.79 6.52
C PHE A 329 10.84 7.64 7.63
N ARG A 330 10.94 6.60 8.44
CA ARG A 330 10.05 6.31 9.56
C ARG A 330 10.83 6.33 10.86
N THR A 331 10.34 7.04 11.87
CA THR A 331 10.95 7.00 13.20
C THR A 331 10.84 5.61 13.81
N LYS A 332 11.64 5.32 14.84
CA LYS A 332 11.59 4.07 15.59
C LYS A 332 10.16 3.66 15.97
N GLU A 333 9.83 2.40 15.74
CA GLU A 333 8.52 1.82 16.06
C GLU A 333 8.55 1.03 17.39
N PHE A 334 9.71 0.66 17.91
CA PHE A 334 9.88 -0.09 19.16
C PHE A 334 11.21 0.26 19.88
N ASP A 335 11.36 -0.19 21.13
CA ASP A 335 12.46 0.21 22.01
C ASP A 335 13.82 -0.38 21.63
N GLY A 336 13.87 -1.64 21.20
CA GLY A 336 15.09 -2.30 20.73
C GLY A 336 15.59 -1.87 19.36
N GLN A 337 14.90 -0.95 18.68
CA GLN A 337 15.27 -0.43 17.37
C GLN A 337 16.42 0.58 17.48
N GLU A 338 17.56 0.34 16.80
CA GLU A 338 18.73 1.24 16.87
C GLU A 338 18.50 2.59 16.19
N ASP A 339 17.90 2.59 14.99
CA ASP A 339 17.67 3.77 14.15
C ASP A 339 16.30 3.73 13.46
N GLY A 340 15.85 4.87 12.92
CA GLY A 340 14.64 4.90 12.09
C GLY A 340 14.82 4.17 10.75
N ASP A 341 13.72 3.75 10.15
CA ASP A 341 13.72 2.98 8.90
C ASP A 341 13.69 3.88 7.68
N ILE A 342 14.41 3.46 6.63
CA ILE A 342 14.44 4.11 5.33
C ILE A 342 14.10 3.07 4.26
N PHE A 343 13.01 3.28 3.53
CA PHE A 343 12.57 2.37 2.48
C PHE A 343 11.92 3.11 1.32
N GLY A 344 11.90 2.48 0.15
CA GLY A 344 11.31 3.06 -1.05
C GLY A 344 10.06 2.31 -1.51
N SER A 345 9.18 3.04 -2.19
CA SER A 345 7.94 2.55 -2.77
C SER A 345 7.89 2.92 -4.24
N VAL A 346 7.68 1.93 -5.10
CA VAL A 346 7.46 2.11 -6.53
C VAL A 346 6.05 1.64 -6.86
N SER A 347 5.32 2.45 -7.63
CA SER A 347 4.02 2.03 -8.15
C SER A 347 3.90 2.28 -9.64
N LEU A 348 3.16 1.39 -10.31
CA LEU A 348 2.75 1.50 -11.71
C LEU A 348 1.23 1.35 -11.76
N SER A 349 0.55 2.40 -12.21
CA SER A 349 -0.89 2.41 -12.43
C SER A 349 -1.21 2.59 -13.91
N TYR A 350 -2.28 1.92 -14.36
CA TYR A 350 -2.82 2.08 -15.71
C TYR A 350 -4.33 2.30 -15.65
N HIS A 351 -4.81 3.31 -16.40
CA HIS A 351 -6.23 3.68 -16.50
C HIS A 351 -6.81 3.19 -17.84
N PHE A 352 -7.79 2.27 -17.74
CA PHE A 352 -8.45 1.60 -18.88
C PHE A 352 -9.51 2.43 -19.58
#